data_AF-A0A371KIT4-F1
#
_entry.id   AF-A0A371KIT4-F1
#
_cell.length_a   1.000
_cell.length_b   1.000
_cell.length_c   1.000
_cell.angle_alpha   90.00
_cell.angle_beta   90.00
_cell.angle_gamma   90.00
#
_symmetry.space_group_name_H-M   'P 1'
#
loop_
_entity.id
_entity.type
_entity.pdbx_description
1 polymer ?
#
loop_
_entity_poly.entity_id
_entity_poly.type
_entity_poly.pdbx_seq_one_letter_code
_entity_poly.pdbx_strand_id
1 'polypeptide(L)'
;MKLEGDYTCDICGESFETNVEIAAHIAGHKRSITLDHIIEEVRRVAEQKGRTPMQPEVEEETEFTAGAVQSTFGSWEEGLHKAGLEPLDHSYSETEVIEELQRVAEMLGHSPSVSEMKAHGEVSPAVVKRRFGSWNSG
;
A
#
# COMPACT_ATOMS: atom_id res chain seq x y z
N MET A 1 -45.21 -12.95 -14.97
CA MET A 1 -44.81 -12.19 -13.78
C MET A 1 -43.30 -12.06 -13.84
N LYS A 2 -42.78 -10.93 -14.33
CA LYS A 2 -41.33 -10.68 -14.32
C LYS A 2 -41.03 -10.10 -12.94
N LEU A 3 -40.26 -10.83 -12.15
CA LEU A 3 -39.69 -10.29 -10.92
C LEU A 3 -38.51 -9.43 -11.39
N GLU A 4 -38.75 -8.13 -11.58
CA GLU A 4 -37.69 -7.14 -11.77
C GLU A 4 -37.14 -6.86 -10.37
N GLY A 5 -36.14 -7.63 -9.97
CA GLY A 5 -35.32 -7.29 -8.81
C GLY A 5 -34.23 -6.37 -9.30
N ASP A 6 -34.20 -5.13 -8.80
CA ASP A 6 -33.03 -4.29 -8.97
C ASP A 6 -31.90 -4.92 -8.16
N TYR A 7 -30.92 -5.50 -8.85
CA TYR A 7 -29.75 -6.05 -8.20
C TYR A 7 -28.72 -4.93 -8.10
N THR A 8 -28.55 -4.36 -6.91
CA THR A 8 -27.52 -3.35 -6.66
C THR A 8 -26.21 -4.01 -6.26
N CYS A 9 -25.11 -3.59 -6.88
CA CYS A 9 -23.79 -3.99 -6.44
C CYS A 9 -23.43 -3.26 -5.15
N ASP A 10 -23.17 -3.99 -4.07
CA ASP A 10 -22.74 -3.41 -2.79
C ASP A 10 -21.33 -2.79 -2.84
N ILE A 11 -20.58 -3.03 -3.93
CA ILE A 11 -19.21 -2.54 -4.13
C ILE A 11 -19.20 -1.19 -4.84
N CYS A 12 -19.92 -1.03 -5.95
CA CYS A 12 -19.91 0.22 -6.74
C CYS A 12 -21.26 0.93 -6.83
N GLY A 13 -22.34 0.37 -6.26
CA GLY A 13 -23.67 0.95 -6.28
C GLY A 13 -24.41 0.86 -7.63
N GLU A 14 -23.83 0.24 -8.65
CA GLU A 14 -24.50 0.04 -9.95
C GLU A 14 -25.66 -0.97 -9.84
N SER A 15 -26.75 -0.71 -10.57
CA SER A 15 -27.94 -1.56 -10.59
C SER A 15 -27.99 -2.41 -11.85
N PHE A 16 -28.44 -3.65 -11.71
CA PHE A 16 -28.55 -4.64 -12.79
C PHE A 16 -29.96 -5.24 -12.83
N GLU A 17 -30.42 -5.59 -14.03
CA GLU A 17 -31.77 -6.12 -14.26
C GLU A 17 -31.87 -7.62 -13.91
N THR A 18 -30.75 -8.34 -13.91
CA THR A 18 -30.72 -9.79 -13.65
C THR A 18 -29.60 -10.22 -12.71
N ASN A 19 -29.83 -11.36 -12.05
CA ASN A 19 -28.84 -11.99 -11.18
C ASN A 19 -27.58 -12.47 -11.93
N VAL A 20 -27.67 -12.77 -13.23
CA VAL A 20 -26.53 -13.19 -14.07
C VAL A 20 -25.64 -12.01 -14.38
N GLU A 21 -26.23 -10.85 -14.68
CA GLU A 21 -25.49 -9.61 -14.95
C GLU A 21 -24.74 -9.14 -13.71
N ILE A 22 -25.39 -9.09 -12.54
CA ILE A 22 -24.70 -8.74 -11.29
C ILE A 22 -23.64 -9.78 -10.91
N ALA A 23 -23.86 -11.08 -11.15
CA ALA A 23 -22.85 -12.10 -10.84
C ALA A 23 -21.60 -11.98 -11.71
N ALA A 24 -21.75 -11.69 -13.00
CA ALA A 24 -20.63 -11.41 -13.90
C ALA A 24 -19.92 -10.10 -13.53
N HIS A 25 -20.67 -9.08 -13.15
CA HIS A 25 -20.15 -7.80 -12.66
C HIS A 25 -19.37 -7.95 -11.34
N ILE A 26 -19.91 -8.67 -10.35
CA ILE A 26 -19.21 -9.00 -9.10
C ILE A 26 -17.98 -9.88 -9.35
N ALA A 27 -18.05 -10.81 -10.31
CA ALA A 27 -16.87 -11.57 -10.74
C ALA A 27 -15.81 -10.68 -11.42
N GLY A 28 -16.23 -9.57 -12.03
CA GLY A 28 -15.40 -8.47 -12.50
C GLY A 28 -14.66 -7.82 -11.34
N HIS A 29 -15.35 -7.34 -10.31
CA HIS A 29 -14.73 -6.81 -9.07
C HIS A 29 -13.74 -7.81 -8.45
N LYS A 30 -14.06 -9.10 -8.48
CA LYS A 30 -13.17 -10.17 -7.97
C LYS A 30 -11.93 -10.48 -8.82
N ARG A 31 -11.87 -10.02 -10.08
CA ARG A 31 -10.79 -10.37 -11.03
C ARG A 31 -10.02 -9.17 -11.54
N SER A 32 -10.65 -8.01 -11.59
CA SER A 32 -9.99 -6.75 -11.80
C SER A 32 -10.02 -6.04 -10.46
N ILE A 33 -8.87 -6.05 -9.79
CA ILE A 33 -8.46 -4.90 -9.01
C ILE A 33 -8.60 -3.70 -9.98
N THR A 34 -9.74 -3.03 -9.96
CA THR A 34 -10.01 -1.92 -10.88
C THR A 34 -9.12 -0.75 -10.47
N LEU A 35 -8.86 0.16 -11.41
CA LEU A 35 -8.10 1.37 -11.14
C LEU A 35 -8.69 2.13 -9.94
N ASP A 36 -10.02 2.22 -9.89
CA ASP A 36 -10.75 2.89 -8.80
C ASP A 36 -10.65 2.13 -7.49
N HIS A 37 -10.70 0.79 -7.50
CA HIS A 37 -10.53 -0.03 -6.29
C HIS A 37 -9.14 0.14 -5.67
N ILE A 38 -8.07 0.20 -6.50
CA ILE A 38 -6.72 0.49 -5.97
C ILE A 38 -6.69 1.88 -5.32
N ILE A 39 -7.27 2.88 -5.98
CA ILE A 39 -7.28 4.25 -5.46
C ILE A 39 -8.02 4.30 -4.12
N GLU A 40 -9.19 3.67 -4.03
CA GLU A 40 -10.01 3.68 -2.82
C GLU A 40 -9.30 2.98 -1.66
N GLU A 41 -8.71 1.81 -1.89
CA GLU A 41 -7.99 1.09 -0.85
C GLU A 41 -6.70 1.81 -0.42
N VAL A 42 -5.94 2.40 -1.36
CA VAL A 42 -4.77 3.23 -1.02
C VAL A 42 -5.17 4.44 -0.18
N ARG A 43 -6.30 5.10 -0.50
CA ARG A 43 -6.86 6.18 0.32
C ARG A 43 -7.28 5.71 1.69
N ARG A 44 -7.97 4.58 1.79
CA ARG A 44 -8.42 3.99 3.05
C ARG A 44 -7.24 3.73 3.98
N VAL A 45 -6.13 3.17 3.47
CA VAL A 45 -4.91 2.96 4.25
C VAL A 45 -4.30 4.30 4.66
N ALA A 46 -4.27 5.30 3.77
CA ALA A 46 -3.78 6.64 4.11
C ALA A 46 -4.58 7.30 5.24
N GLU A 47 -5.91 7.22 5.19
CA GLU A 47 -6.81 7.74 6.22
C GLU A 47 -6.62 7.03 7.56
N GLN A 48 -6.46 5.70 7.55
CA GLN A 48 -6.21 4.92 8.75
C GLN A 48 -4.88 5.32 9.43
N LYS A 49 -3.85 5.62 8.63
CA LYS A 49 -2.53 6.04 9.13
C LYS A 49 -2.44 7.54 9.42
N GLY A 50 -3.38 8.34 8.91
CA GLY A 50 -3.32 9.80 8.95
C GLY A 50 -2.19 10.41 8.12
N ARG A 51 -1.56 9.64 7.22
CA ARG A 51 -0.45 10.04 6.34
C ARG A 51 -0.45 9.20 5.06
N THR A 52 0.26 9.65 4.03
CA THR A 52 0.54 8.82 2.84
C THR A 52 1.16 7.48 3.27
N PRO A 53 0.63 6.34 2.83
CA PRO A 53 1.11 5.03 3.24
C PRO A 53 2.34 4.62 2.43
N MET A 54 3.19 3.80 3.04
CA MET A 54 4.32 3.15 2.39
C MET A 54 3.86 1.91 1.62
N GLN A 55 4.66 1.47 0.65
CA GLN A 55 4.41 0.23 -0.10
C GLN A 55 4.07 -0.98 0.79
N PRO A 56 4.92 -1.36 1.78
CA PRO A 56 4.62 -2.53 2.62
C PRO A 56 3.31 -2.39 3.39
N GLU A 57 2.96 -1.19 3.84
CA GLU A 57 1.71 -0.97 4.58
C GLU A 57 0.48 -1.25 3.72
N VAL A 58 0.52 -0.86 2.43
CA VAL A 58 -0.57 -1.17 1.50
C VAL A 58 -0.58 -2.66 1.17
N GLU A 59 0.57 -3.32 1.04
CA GLU A 59 0.62 -4.78 0.82
C GLU A 59 0.11 -5.59 2.02
N GLU A 60 0.32 -5.10 3.24
CA GLU A 60 -0.15 -5.74 4.47
C GLU A 60 -1.65 -5.52 4.73
N GLU A 61 -2.17 -4.35 4.34
CA GLU A 61 -3.53 -3.92 4.67
C GLU A 61 -4.54 -4.09 3.52
N THR A 62 -4.09 -4.49 2.32
CA THR A 62 -4.95 -4.66 1.13
C THR A 62 -4.75 -6.01 0.44
N GLU A 63 -5.64 -6.35 -0.48
CA GLU A 63 -5.57 -7.60 -1.25
C GLU A 63 -4.59 -7.55 -2.44
N PHE A 64 -3.94 -6.40 -2.67
CA PHE A 64 -3.06 -6.19 -3.81
C PHE A 64 -1.65 -5.76 -3.39
N THR A 65 -0.69 -6.11 -4.24
CA THR A 65 0.73 -5.79 -3.99
C THR A 65 1.08 -4.40 -4.50
N ALA A 66 2.16 -3.80 -4.01
CA ALA A 66 2.71 -2.56 -4.57
C ALA A 66 3.10 -2.75 -6.05
N GLY A 67 3.48 -3.98 -6.44
CA GLY A 67 3.68 -4.36 -7.84
C GLY A 67 2.41 -4.30 -8.69
N ALA A 68 1.23 -4.60 -8.13
CA ALA A 68 -0.04 -4.43 -8.81
C ALA A 68 -0.36 -2.95 -9.04
N VAL A 69 -0.12 -2.09 -8.04
CA VAL A 69 -0.24 -0.62 -8.17
C VAL A 69 0.70 -0.11 -9.28
N GLN A 70 1.97 -0.49 -9.24
CA GLN A 70 2.94 -0.09 -10.27
C GLN A 70 2.53 -0.56 -11.68
N SER A 71 2.05 -1.79 -11.81
CA SER A 71 1.63 -2.34 -13.10
C SER A 71 0.39 -1.63 -13.67
N THR A 72 -0.54 -1.21 -12.80
CA THR A 72 -1.76 -0.50 -13.21
C THR A 72 -1.51 0.97 -13.55
N PHE A 73 -0.65 1.65 -12.79
CA PHE A 73 -0.46 3.10 -12.91
C PHE A 73 0.86 3.51 -13.57
N GLY A 74 1.73 2.56 -13.91
CA GLY A 74 3.07 2.79 -14.46
C GLY A 74 4.14 3.06 -13.39
N SER A 75 3.76 3.59 -12.22
CA SER A 75 4.61 3.69 -11.05
C SER A 75 3.79 3.74 -9.75
N TRP A 76 4.46 3.51 -8.62
CA TRP A 76 3.85 3.67 -7.30
C TRP A 76 3.45 5.11 -7.03
N GLU A 77 4.32 6.06 -7.38
CA GLU A 77 4.11 7.50 -7.22
C GLU A 77 2.89 7.98 -8.02
N GLU A 78 2.72 7.50 -9.25
CA GLU A 78 1.53 7.82 -10.05
C GLU A 78 0.26 7.25 -9.42
N GLY A 79 0.32 6.04 -8.84
CA GLY A 79 -0.79 5.48 -8.07
C GLY A 79 -1.20 6.35 -6.88
N LEU A 80 -0.23 6.88 -6.14
CA LEU A 80 -0.48 7.83 -5.05
C LEU A 80 -1.08 9.15 -5.56
N HIS A 81 -0.55 9.71 -6.66
CA HIS A 81 -1.11 10.92 -7.25
C HIS A 81 -2.55 10.74 -7.73
N LYS A 82 -2.90 9.58 -8.31
CA LYS A 82 -4.29 9.25 -8.68
C LYS A 82 -5.18 9.11 -7.45
N ALA A 83 -4.63 8.63 -6.34
CA ALA A 83 -5.27 8.65 -5.04
C ALA A 83 -5.35 10.05 -4.42
N GLY A 84 -4.82 11.10 -5.06
CA GLY A 84 -4.80 12.46 -4.50
C GLY A 84 -3.86 12.59 -3.29
N LEU A 85 -2.91 11.67 -3.17
CA LEU A 85 -1.88 11.65 -2.14
C LEU A 85 -0.59 12.17 -2.75
N GLU A 86 0.12 12.99 -1.99
CA GLU A 86 1.49 13.34 -2.34
C GLU A 86 2.40 12.18 -1.96
N PRO A 87 3.23 11.66 -2.90
CA PRO A 87 4.26 10.70 -2.57
C PRO A 87 5.11 11.22 -1.42
N LEU A 88 5.38 10.35 -0.44
CA LEU A 88 6.37 10.68 0.57
C LEU A 88 7.69 10.92 -0.14
N ASP A 89 8.36 12.03 0.18
CA ASP A 89 9.74 12.20 -0.22
C ASP A 89 10.54 11.08 0.44
N HIS A 90 10.90 10.06 -0.34
CA HIS A 90 11.64 8.89 0.12
C HIS A 90 13.08 9.23 0.54
N SER A 91 13.47 10.52 0.53
CA SER A 91 14.67 10.99 1.19
C SER A 91 14.44 11.09 2.70
N TYR A 92 14.66 9.97 3.38
CA TYR A 92 14.83 10.02 4.83
C TYR A 92 16.02 10.94 5.17
N SER A 93 15.77 11.91 6.05
CA SER A 93 16.82 12.71 6.66
C SER A 93 17.75 11.81 7.48
N GLU A 94 18.95 12.31 7.81
CA GLU A 94 19.87 11.55 8.66
C GLU A 94 19.23 11.19 10.00
N THR A 95 18.47 12.13 10.56
CA THR A 95 17.78 12.00 11.83
C THR A 95 16.72 10.92 11.77
N GLU A 96 15.85 10.91 10.76
CA GLU A 96 14.80 9.89 10.63
C GLU A 96 15.39 8.48 10.48
N VAL A 97 16.51 8.34 9.75
CA VAL A 97 17.18 7.05 9.65
C VAL A 97 17.79 6.61 10.99
N ILE A 98 18.32 7.55 11.79
CA ILE A 98 18.86 7.25 13.14
C ILE A 98 17.74 6.87 14.10
N GLU A 99 16.65 7.64 14.12
CA GLU A 99 15.49 7.38 14.97
C GLU A 99 14.92 5.99 14.67
N GLU A 100 14.86 5.62 13.39
CA GLU A 100 14.39 4.30 13.00
C GLU A 100 15.35 3.17 13.41
N LEU A 101 16.67 3.37 13.25
CA LEU A 101 17.66 2.41 13.75
C LEU A 101 17.55 2.21 15.27
N GLN A 102 17.34 3.30 16.02
CA GLN A 102 17.16 3.26 17.47
C GLN A 102 15.88 2.54 17.85
N ARG A 103 14.76 2.84 17.19
CA ARG A 103 13.47 2.17 17.43
C ARG A 103 13.58 0.66 17.24
N VAL A 104 14.19 0.21 16.14
CA VAL A 104 14.39 -1.22 15.88
C VAL A 104 15.37 -1.83 16.90
N ALA A 105 16.42 -1.11 17.28
CA ALA A 105 17.37 -1.57 18.30
C ALA A 105 16.73 -1.74 19.68
N GLU A 106 15.86 -0.79 20.09
CA GLU A 106 15.12 -0.86 21.34
C GLU A 106 14.13 -2.04 21.35
N MET A 107 13.46 -2.28 20.24
CA MET A 107 12.55 -3.41 20.07
C MET A 107 13.26 -4.77 20.18
N LEU A 108 14.47 -4.89 19.61
CA LEU A 108 15.25 -6.14 19.62
C LEU A 108 16.14 -6.28 20.86
N GLY A 109 16.42 -5.18 21.56
CA GLY A 109 17.38 -5.12 22.65
C GLY A 109 18.85 -5.18 22.20
N HIS A 110 19.13 -5.02 20.91
CA HIS A 110 20.48 -4.97 20.33
C HIS A 110 20.50 -4.22 19.01
N SER A 111 21.70 -3.83 18.54
CA SER A 111 21.85 -3.21 17.22
C SER A 111 21.32 -4.14 16.12
N PRO A 112 20.42 -3.68 15.25
CA PRO A 112 19.81 -4.52 14.23
C PRO A 112 20.77 -4.85 13.10
N SER A 113 20.69 -6.07 12.59
CA SER A 113 21.33 -6.49 11.34
C SER A 113 20.55 -6.00 10.11
N VAL A 114 21.17 -6.11 8.93
CA VAL A 114 20.51 -5.81 7.64
C VAL A 114 19.21 -6.61 7.46
N SER A 115 19.20 -7.88 7.84
CA SER A 115 18.02 -8.74 7.72
C SER A 115 16.93 -8.34 8.69
N GLU A 116 17.28 -7.94 9.91
CA GLU A 116 16.33 -7.48 10.92
C GLU A 116 15.75 -6.12 10.58
N MET A 117 16.56 -5.20 10.05
CA MET A 117 16.04 -3.95 9.47
C MET A 117 15.10 -4.19 8.31
N LYS A 118 15.35 -5.21 7.48
CA LYS A 118 14.43 -5.57 6.41
C LYS A 118 13.10 -6.14 6.97
N ALA A 119 13.15 -6.82 8.10
CA ALA A 119 11.99 -7.48 8.70
C ALA A 119 11.17 -6.56 9.61
N HIS A 120 11.81 -5.60 10.27
CA HIS A 120 11.22 -4.80 11.35
C HIS A 120 11.33 -3.29 11.15
N GLY A 121 12.14 -2.86 10.18
CA GLY A 121 12.39 -1.45 9.89
C GLY A 121 11.48 -0.91 8.79
N GLU A 122 10.98 0.29 9.01
CA GLU A 122 10.27 1.11 8.03
C GLU A 122 11.26 1.69 7.00
N VAL A 123 12.49 1.96 7.44
CA VAL A 123 13.60 2.40 6.57
C VAL A 123 14.32 1.20 6.00
N SER A 124 14.40 1.11 4.66
CA SER A 124 15.11 0.02 4.00
C SER A 124 16.62 0.03 4.33
N PRO A 125 17.27 -1.14 4.41
CA PRO A 125 18.72 -1.21 4.63
C PRO A 125 19.56 -0.50 3.55
N ALA A 126 18.99 -0.32 2.34
CA ALA A 126 19.62 0.41 1.25
C ALA A 126 19.69 1.92 1.53
N VAL A 127 18.65 2.49 2.15
CA VAL A 127 18.64 3.90 2.59
C VAL A 127 19.66 4.10 3.69
N VAL A 128 19.68 3.23 4.70
CA VAL A 128 20.68 3.27 5.79
C VAL A 128 22.10 3.24 5.21
N LYS A 129 22.35 2.30 4.29
CA LYS A 129 23.66 2.16 3.63
C LYS A 129 24.06 3.38 2.80
N ARG A 130 23.11 3.99 2.09
CA ARG A 130 23.35 5.20 1.29
C ARG A 130 23.70 6.39 2.19
N ARG A 131 23.10 6.47 3.39
CA ARG A 131 23.26 7.60 4.31
C ARG A 131 24.50 7.48 5.20
N PHE A 132 24.78 6.30 5.72
CA PHE A 132 25.84 6.06 6.71
C PHE A 132 26.99 5.18 6.20
N GLY A 133 26.92 4.68 4.97
CA GLY A 133 27.94 3.79 4.42
C GLY A 133 27.75 2.33 4.87
N SER A 134 28.85 1.59 5.06
CA SER A 134 28.74 0.16 5.38
C SER A 134 28.33 -0.07 6.84
N TRP A 135 27.48 -1.07 7.06
CA TRP A 135 26.96 -1.56 8.34
C TRP A 135 28.01 -2.03 9.37
N ASN A 136 29.31 -1.84 9.09
CA ASN A 136 30.42 -2.37 9.88
C ASN A 136 31.46 -1.31 10.24
N SER A 137 31.02 -0.07 10.44
CA SER A 137 31.88 1.04 10.87
C SER A 137 31.13 1.88 11.90
N GLY A 138 30.98 1.31 13.10
CA GLY A 138 30.36 1.92 14.28
C GLY A 138 30.25 0.90 15.39
#